data_AF-A0AAW1FI10-F1
#
_entry.id   AF-A0AAW1FI10-F1
#
_cell.length_a   1.000
_cell.length_b   1.000
_cell.length_c   1.000
_cell.angle_alpha   90.00
_cell.angle_beta   90.00
_cell.angle_gamma   90.00
#
_symmetry.space_group_name_H-M   'P 1'
#
loop_
_entity.id
_entity.type
_entity.pdbx_description
1 polymer ?
#
loop_
_entity_poly.entity_id
_entity_poly.type
_entity_poly.pdbx_seq_one_letter_code
_entity_poly.pdbx_strand_id
1 'polypeptide(L)'
;MSDEKPPTLGAVALEDTALRDAVADVLKLTETEREYFTKYTAALCDQQLEELVAYVNNPAGKKQRMIQDVIGAMLLTYHQKMQLRAAERKEQSDALHREMRALQEEVQQLGTDCRTLQSEKASLSRDLKEIHAELSETLESNDRLKALQYTQRNPNSNH
;
A
#
# COMPACT_ATOMS: atom_id res chain seq x y z
N MET A 1 -14.84 -29.48 14.54
CA MET A 1 -13.87 -28.99 13.56
C MET A 1 -13.03 -27.97 14.30
N SER A 2 -11.82 -28.37 14.66
CA SER A 2 -10.91 -27.58 15.49
C SER A 2 -10.19 -26.58 14.58
N ASP A 3 -10.36 -25.29 14.84
CA ASP A 3 -9.57 -24.23 14.23
C ASP A 3 -8.16 -24.26 14.84
N GLU A 4 -7.26 -24.99 14.21
CA GLU A 4 -5.82 -24.89 14.46
C GLU A 4 -5.32 -23.56 13.90
N LYS A 5 -5.11 -22.61 14.81
CA LYS A 5 -4.34 -21.40 14.56
C LYS A 5 -2.91 -21.82 14.15
N PRO A 6 -2.36 -21.32 13.03
CA PRO A 6 -1.02 -21.72 12.61
C PRO A 6 0.01 -21.29 13.66
N PRO A 7 1.07 -22.08 13.88
CA PRO A 7 2.07 -21.75 14.88
C PRO A 7 2.81 -20.50 14.40
N THR A 8 2.60 -19.40 15.13
CA THR A 8 3.47 -18.22 15.06
C THR A 8 4.86 -18.71 15.42
N LEU A 9 5.73 -18.87 14.43
CA LEU A 9 7.17 -18.97 14.66
C LEU A 9 7.58 -17.64 15.30
N GLY A 10 7.53 -17.63 16.63
CA GLY A 10 8.12 -16.59 17.46
C GLY A 10 9.62 -16.62 17.19
N ALA A 11 10.05 -15.78 16.24
CA ALA A 11 11.40 -15.27 16.28
C ALA A 11 11.54 -14.65 17.68
N VAL A 12 12.28 -15.34 18.55
CA VAL A 12 12.67 -14.82 19.84
C VAL A 12 13.44 -13.54 19.53
N ALA A 13 12.75 -12.40 19.68
CA ALA A 13 13.40 -11.11 19.76
C ALA A 13 14.22 -11.17 21.05
N LEU A 14 15.47 -11.62 20.95
CA LEU A 14 16.48 -11.16 21.90
C LEU A 14 16.37 -9.65 21.88
N GLU A 15 16.04 -9.05 23.02
CA GLU A 15 15.92 -7.60 23.11
C GLU A 15 17.19 -6.98 22.51
N ASP A 16 17.00 -6.09 21.52
CA ASP A 16 18.03 -5.55 20.62
C ASP A 16 19.21 -4.89 21.35
N THR A 17 19.00 -4.51 22.60
CA THR A 17 20.02 -3.97 23.51
C THR A 17 20.88 -5.06 24.14
N ALA A 18 20.33 -6.25 24.39
CA ALA A 18 21.02 -7.31 25.14
C ALA A 18 22.27 -7.86 24.41
N LEU A 19 22.21 -8.05 23.10
CA LEU A 19 23.38 -8.51 22.34
C LEU A 19 24.44 -7.40 22.24
N ARG A 20 24.02 -6.17 21.96
CA ARG A 20 24.92 -5.00 21.92
C ARG A 20 25.61 -4.80 23.25
N ASP A 21 24.86 -4.87 24.35
CA ASP A 21 25.36 -4.64 25.69
C ASP A 21 26.27 -5.80 26.14
N ALA A 22 25.93 -7.05 25.83
CA ALA A 22 26.79 -8.21 26.07
C ALA A 22 28.12 -8.12 25.31
N VAL A 23 28.11 -7.72 24.04
CA VAL A 23 29.33 -7.55 23.25
C VAL A 23 30.14 -6.35 23.74
N ALA A 24 29.48 -5.25 24.11
CA ALA A 24 30.13 -4.08 24.69
C ALA A 24 30.81 -4.39 26.03
N ASP A 25 30.21 -5.25 26.85
CA ASP A 25 30.78 -5.70 28.12
C ASP A 25 32.00 -6.63 27.91
N VAL A 26 31.93 -7.55 26.93
CA VAL A 26 33.08 -8.40 26.55
C VAL A 26 34.25 -7.57 26.03
N LEU A 27 33.95 -6.52 25.25
CA LEU A 27 34.94 -5.60 24.70
C LEU A 27 35.38 -4.49 25.66
N LYS A 28 34.74 -4.36 26.83
CA LYS A 28 34.93 -3.26 27.78
C LYS A 28 34.79 -1.87 27.14
N LEU A 29 33.83 -1.73 26.21
CA LEU A 29 33.57 -0.46 25.53
C LEU A 29 32.98 0.56 26.51
N THR A 30 33.52 1.77 26.43
CA THR A 30 32.96 2.95 27.08
C THR A 30 31.61 3.33 26.46
N GLU A 31 30.81 4.10 27.18
CA GLU A 31 29.48 4.53 26.73
C GLU A 31 29.54 5.33 25.42
N THR A 32 30.59 6.15 25.25
CA THR A 32 30.87 6.88 24.00
C THR A 32 31.22 5.96 22.84
N GLU A 33 31.90 4.83 23.09
CA GLU A 33 32.19 3.80 22.08
C GLU A 33 30.95 2.98 21.75
N ARG A 34 30.01 2.81 22.69
CA ARG A 34 28.70 2.19 22.43
C ARG A 34 27.83 3.06 21.54
N GLU A 35 27.83 4.38 21.75
CA GLU A 35 27.12 5.36 20.90
C GLU A 35 27.77 5.56 19.52
N TYR A 36 29.03 5.18 19.34
CA TYR A 36 29.72 5.34 18.07
C TYR A 36 29.08 4.49 16.95
N PHE A 37 28.58 3.29 17.29
CA PHE A 37 27.99 2.36 16.33
C PHE A 37 26.53 2.69 15.97
N THR A 38 25.82 3.46 16.79
CA THR A 38 24.41 3.82 16.51
C THR A 38 24.27 4.88 15.42
N LYS A 39 25.37 5.56 15.05
CA LYS A 39 25.40 6.58 13.99
C LYS A 39 25.58 6.00 12.58
N TYR A 40 25.72 4.67 12.47
CA TYR A 40 26.04 4.04 11.20
C TYR A 40 24.78 3.90 10.34
N THR A 41 24.93 4.20 9.05
CA THR A 41 23.96 3.81 8.01
C THR A 41 24.25 2.39 7.53
N ALA A 42 23.31 1.76 6.83
CA ALA A 42 23.52 0.41 6.29
C ALA A 42 24.75 0.36 5.34
N ALA A 43 24.94 1.40 4.53
CA ALA A 43 26.09 1.54 3.64
C ALA A 43 27.41 1.73 4.40
N LEU A 44 27.41 2.49 5.49
CA LEU A 44 28.59 2.66 6.33
C LEU A 44 28.95 1.34 7.05
N CYS A 45 27.94 0.58 7.49
CA CYS A 45 28.16 -0.76 8.00
C CYS A 45 28.78 -1.69 6.95
N ASP A 46 28.31 -1.63 5.70
CA ASP A 46 28.89 -2.40 4.59
C ASP A 46 30.37 -2.07 4.37
N GLN A 47 30.70 -0.78 4.28
CA GLN A 47 32.08 -0.32 4.15
C GLN A 47 32.95 -0.77 5.33
N GLN A 48 32.45 -0.66 6.56
CA GLN A 48 33.25 -1.02 7.75
C GLN A 48 33.44 -2.52 7.89
N LEU A 49 32.46 -3.34 7.49
CA LEU A 49 32.65 -4.78 7.41
C LEU A 49 33.72 -5.15 6.37
N GLU A 50 33.72 -4.51 5.20
CA GLU A 50 34.75 -4.72 4.18
C GLU A 50 36.15 -4.33 4.69
N GLU A 51 36.28 -3.19 5.37
CA GLU A 51 37.54 -2.74 5.96
C GLU A 51 38.06 -3.73 7.03
N LEU A 52 37.17 -4.23 7.89
CA LEU A 52 37.50 -5.22 8.92
C LEU A 52 37.91 -6.57 8.32
N VAL A 53 37.19 -7.05 7.30
CA VAL A 53 37.58 -8.27 6.57
C VAL A 53 38.93 -8.09 5.88
N ALA A 54 39.18 -6.93 5.26
CA ALA A 54 40.47 -6.62 4.65
C ALA A 54 41.60 -6.50 5.68
N TYR A 55 41.31 -6.05 6.90
CA TYR A 55 42.26 -6.07 8.02
C TYR A 55 42.62 -7.50 8.42
N VAL A 56 41.62 -8.38 8.58
CA VAL A 56 41.84 -9.79 8.95
C VAL A 56 42.68 -10.51 7.90
N ASN A 57 42.43 -10.26 6.61
CA ASN A 57 43.17 -10.90 5.52
C ASN A 57 44.61 -10.41 5.38
N ASN A 58 44.87 -9.13 5.67
CA ASN A 58 46.22 -8.57 5.65
C ASN A 58 46.37 -7.41 6.67
N PRO A 59 46.88 -7.70 7.89
CA PRO A 59 47.09 -6.68 8.91
C PRO A 59 48.42 -5.95 8.77
N ALA A 60 49.31 -6.34 7.85
CA ALA A 60 50.64 -5.76 7.71
C ALA A 60 50.56 -4.25 7.43
N GLY A 61 51.31 -3.44 8.20
CA GLY A 61 51.33 -1.99 8.08
C GLY A 61 50.13 -1.25 8.69
N LYS A 62 49.16 -1.96 9.29
CA LYS A 62 48.02 -1.35 10.00
C LYS A 62 48.28 -1.33 11.51
N LYS A 63 47.57 -0.45 12.24
CA LYS A 63 47.61 -0.42 13.70
C LYS A 63 47.19 -1.78 14.25
N GLN A 64 48.02 -2.37 15.11
CA GLN A 64 47.73 -3.66 15.73
C GLN A 64 46.50 -3.56 16.63
N ARG A 65 45.55 -4.46 16.40
CA ARG A 65 44.29 -4.60 17.15
C ARG A 65 44.26 -5.98 17.83
N MET A 66 43.60 -6.08 18.98
CA MET A 66 43.36 -7.39 19.58
C MET A 66 42.32 -8.14 18.73
N ILE A 67 42.44 -9.47 18.67
CA ILE A 67 41.51 -10.32 17.90
C ILE A 67 40.07 -10.08 18.36
N GLN A 68 39.86 -9.96 19.67
CA GLN A 68 38.56 -9.67 20.26
C GLN A 68 37.97 -8.34 19.76
N ASP A 69 38.78 -7.29 19.64
CA ASP A 69 38.32 -5.97 19.17
C ASP A 69 37.85 -6.03 17.72
N VAL A 70 38.55 -6.78 16.87
CA VAL A 70 38.20 -6.95 15.45
C VAL A 70 36.92 -7.76 15.32
N ILE A 71 36.82 -8.90 16.02
CA ILE A 71 35.63 -9.76 15.97
C ILE A 71 34.42 -9.04 16.56
N GLY A 72 34.59 -8.35 17.68
CA GLY A 72 33.50 -7.63 18.32
C GLY A 72 33.02 -6.43 17.50
N ALA A 73 33.93 -5.69 16.85
CA ALA A 73 33.55 -4.66 15.88
C ALA A 73 32.76 -5.25 14.69
N MET A 74 33.23 -6.36 14.12
CA MET A 74 32.49 -7.04 13.03
C MET A 74 31.09 -7.46 13.46
N LEU A 75 30.95 -8.04 14.65
CA LEU A 75 29.67 -8.51 15.19
C LEU A 75 28.70 -7.35 15.42
N LEU A 76 29.16 -6.26 16.05
CA LEU A 76 28.35 -5.06 16.29
C LEU A 76 27.93 -4.39 14.98
N THR A 77 28.85 -4.22 14.03
CA THR A 77 28.54 -3.61 12.72
C THR A 77 27.56 -4.47 11.93
N TYR A 78 27.72 -5.80 11.93
CA TYR A 78 26.80 -6.71 11.27
C TYR A 78 25.41 -6.68 11.91
N HIS A 79 25.34 -6.68 13.25
CA HIS A 79 24.08 -6.61 13.98
C HIS A 79 23.33 -5.31 13.69
N GLN A 80 24.01 -4.16 13.77
CA GLN A 80 23.44 -2.85 13.43
C GLN A 80 22.92 -2.82 11.99
N LYS A 81 23.68 -3.34 11.03
CA LYS A 81 23.25 -3.45 9.63
C LYS A 81 21.96 -4.24 9.48
N MET A 82 21.85 -5.37 10.17
CA MET A 82 20.66 -6.22 10.12
C MET A 82 19.44 -5.50 10.71
N GLN A 83 19.61 -4.73 11.78
CA GLN A 83 18.57 -3.90 12.36
C GLN A 83 18.09 -2.80 11.41
N LEU A 84 19.02 -2.07 10.80
CA LEU A 84 18.68 -1.02 9.83
C LEU A 84 17.88 -1.60 8.65
N ARG A 85 18.32 -2.73 8.09
CA ARG A 85 17.59 -3.41 7.01
C ARG A 85 16.23 -3.96 7.46
N ALA A 86 16.10 -4.40 8.71
CA ALA A 86 14.81 -4.82 9.25
C ALA A 86 13.85 -3.63 9.42
N ALA A 87 14.35 -2.48 9.90
CA ALA A 87 13.59 -1.25 10.01
C ALA A 87 13.14 -0.73 8.64
N GLU A 88 14.04 -0.69 7.65
CA GLU A 88 13.73 -0.31 6.26
C GLU A 88 12.65 -1.21 5.66
N ARG A 89 12.78 -2.53 5.81
CA ARG A 89 11.74 -3.48 5.34
C ARG A 89 10.40 -3.28 6.03
N LYS A 90 10.42 -2.98 7.32
CA LYS A 90 9.19 -2.70 8.07
C LYS A 90 8.52 -1.43 7.57
N GLU A 91 9.29 -0.36 7.37
CA GLU A 91 8.77 0.90 6.83
C GLU A 91 8.20 0.73 5.42
N GLN A 92 8.90 0.00 4.55
CA GLN A 92 8.41 -0.34 3.21
C GLN A 92 7.12 -1.17 3.28
N SER A 93 7.07 -2.16 4.17
CA SER A 93 5.87 -2.95 4.42
C SER A 93 4.71 -2.05 4.87
N ASP A 94 4.94 -1.15 5.82
CA ASP A 94 3.91 -0.25 6.34
C ASP A 94 3.43 0.75 5.27
N ALA A 95 4.33 1.22 4.40
CA ALA A 95 3.97 2.03 3.23
C ALA A 95 3.05 1.27 2.27
N LEU A 96 3.42 0.05 1.88
CA LEU A 96 2.61 -0.81 1.01
C LEU A 96 1.24 -1.13 1.63
N HIS A 97 1.17 -1.37 2.93
CA HIS A 97 -0.12 -1.59 3.62
C HIS A 97 -1.01 -0.34 3.65
N ARG A 98 -0.44 0.87 3.62
CA ARG A 98 -1.21 2.11 3.51
C ARG A 98 -1.74 2.29 2.10
N GLU A 99 -0.90 2.08 1.08
CA GLU A 99 -1.30 2.14 -0.33
C GLU A 99 -2.40 1.12 -0.66
N MET A 100 -2.26 -0.12 -0.18
CA MET A 100 -3.28 -1.15 -0.38
C MET A 100 -4.63 -0.76 0.24
N ARG A 101 -4.63 -0.14 1.42
CA ARG A 101 -5.86 0.36 2.06
C ARG A 101 -6.50 1.48 1.26
N ALA A 102 -5.71 2.45 0.81
CA ALA A 102 -6.21 3.55 -0.02
C ALA A 102 -6.85 3.02 -1.32
N LEU A 103 -6.21 2.06 -2.00
CA LEU A 103 -6.75 1.42 -3.19
C LEU A 103 -8.04 0.64 -2.90
N GLN A 104 -8.14 -0.04 -1.75
CA GLN A 104 -9.37 -0.73 -1.35
C GLN A 104 -10.54 0.24 -1.14
N GLU A 105 -10.29 1.39 -0.52
CA GLU A 105 -11.29 2.46 -0.34
C GLU A 105 -11.73 3.03 -1.70
N GLU A 106 -10.78 3.30 -2.60
CA GLU A 106 -11.07 3.78 -3.96
C GLU A 106 -11.93 2.78 -4.75
N VAL A 107 -11.60 1.49 -4.70
CA VAL A 107 -12.39 0.44 -5.37
C VAL A 107 -13.81 0.37 -4.79
N GLN A 108 -13.98 0.53 -3.48
CA GLN A 108 -15.31 0.56 -2.87
C GLN A 108 -16.11 1.77 -3.34
N GLN A 109 -15.48 2.94 -3.41
CA GLN A 109 -16.11 4.18 -3.87
C GLN A 109 -16.51 4.10 -5.35
N LEU A 110 -15.63 3.59 -6.21
CA LEU A 110 -15.98 3.33 -7.61
C LEU A 110 -17.15 2.35 -7.73
N GLY A 111 -17.17 1.33 -6.85
CA GLY A 111 -18.28 0.39 -6.75
C GLY A 111 -19.61 1.06 -6.38
N THR A 112 -19.61 2.03 -5.46
CA THR A 112 -20.81 2.82 -5.13
C THR A 112 -21.23 3.70 -6.30
N ASP A 113 -20.29 4.38 -6.94
CA ASP A 113 -20.56 5.31 -8.04
C ASP A 113 -21.15 4.57 -9.24
N CYS A 114 -20.61 3.40 -9.58
CA CYS A 114 -21.19 2.53 -10.62
C CYS A 114 -22.64 2.15 -10.32
N ARG A 115 -22.98 1.82 -9.06
CA ARG A 115 -24.37 1.49 -8.69
C ARG A 115 -25.29 2.70 -8.83
N THR A 116 -24.84 3.88 -8.41
CA THR A 116 -25.58 5.13 -8.55
C THR A 116 -25.86 5.43 -10.03
N LEU A 117 -24.82 5.39 -10.87
CA LEU A 117 -24.97 5.62 -12.32
C LEU A 117 -25.88 4.59 -12.99
N GLN A 118 -25.84 3.32 -12.56
CA GLN A 118 -26.76 2.29 -13.07
C GLN A 118 -28.22 2.61 -12.70
N SER A 119 -28.47 3.09 -11.48
CA SER A 119 -29.79 3.52 -11.03
C SER A 119 -30.30 4.71 -11.83
N GLU A 120 -29.46 5.74 -12.01
CA GLU A 120 -29.78 6.93 -12.80
C GLU A 120 -30.09 6.58 -14.26
N LYS A 121 -29.27 5.73 -14.88
CA LYS A 121 -29.52 5.21 -16.23
C LYS A 121 -30.88 4.51 -16.33
N ALA A 122 -31.22 3.68 -15.35
CA ALA A 122 -32.50 2.99 -15.32
C ALA A 122 -33.68 3.97 -15.16
N SER A 123 -33.51 5.04 -14.39
CA SER A 123 -34.53 6.10 -14.26
C SER A 123 -34.72 6.87 -15.55
N LEU A 124 -33.64 7.38 -16.14
CA LEU A 124 -33.70 8.10 -17.42
C LEU A 124 -34.31 7.24 -18.53
N SER A 125 -34.01 5.93 -18.53
CA SER A 125 -34.63 5.01 -19.49
C SER A 125 -36.13 4.82 -19.29
N ARG A 126 -36.65 4.96 -18.07
CA ARG A 126 -38.10 4.97 -17.81
C ARG A 126 -38.70 6.28 -18.28
N ASP A 127 -38.12 7.40 -17.90
CA ASP A 127 -38.59 8.74 -18.25
C ASP A 127 -38.66 8.91 -19.78
N LEU A 128 -37.65 8.44 -20.52
CA LEU A 128 -37.65 8.45 -21.99
C LEU A 128 -38.80 7.63 -22.60
N LYS A 129 -39.16 6.50 -22.00
CA LYS A 129 -40.28 5.68 -22.49
C LYS A 129 -41.62 6.38 -22.24
N GLU A 130 -41.76 7.02 -21.09
CA GLU A 130 -42.97 7.79 -20.73
C GLU A 130 -43.15 8.98 -21.69
N ILE A 131 -42.11 9.79 -21.88
CA ILE A 131 -42.13 10.91 -22.83
C ILE A 131 -42.47 10.43 -24.25
N HIS A 132 -41.90 9.30 -24.68
CA HIS A 132 -42.23 8.74 -25.99
C HIS A 132 -43.70 8.32 -26.09
N ALA A 133 -44.27 7.74 -25.04
CA ALA A 133 -45.68 7.36 -25.01
C ALA A 133 -46.59 8.59 -25.08
N GLU A 134 -46.32 9.60 -24.25
CA GLU A 134 -47.06 10.88 -24.24
C GLU A 134 -47.00 11.60 -25.59
N LEU A 135 -45.81 11.63 -26.21
CA LEU A 135 -45.64 12.21 -27.55
C LEU A 135 -46.47 11.46 -28.59
N SER A 136 -46.50 10.13 -28.53
CA SER A 136 -47.26 9.31 -29.48
C SER A 136 -48.76 9.56 -29.33
N GLU A 137 -49.27 9.60 -28.09
CA GLU A 137 -50.67 9.91 -27.81
C GLU A 137 -51.06 11.31 -28.27
N THR A 138 -50.17 12.29 -28.06
CA THR A 138 -50.37 13.68 -28.51
C THR A 138 -50.46 13.77 -30.03
N LEU A 139 -49.60 13.05 -30.75
CA LEU A 139 -49.63 12.98 -32.21
C LEU A 139 -50.93 12.35 -32.71
N GLU A 140 -51.35 11.23 -32.14
CA GLU A 140 -52.62 10.58 -32.50
C GLU A 140 -53.82 11.50 -32.24
N SER A 141 -53.84 12.20 -31.10
CA SER A 141 -54.89 13.17 -30.77
C SER A 141 -54.92 14.32 -31.79
N ASN A 142 -53.75 14.82 -32.19
CA ASN A 142 -53.63 15.88 -33.20
C ASN A 142 -54.20 15.44 -34.56
N ASP A 143 -53.89 14.22 -34.99
CA ASP A 143 -54.39 13.66 -36.26
C ASP A 143 -55.91 13.47 -36.23
N ARG A 144 -56.47 13.00 -35.11
CA ARG A 144 -57.92 12.92 -34.91
C ARG A 144 -58.60 14.30 -35.00
N LEU A 145 -58.03 15.32 -34.38
CA LEU A 145 -58.55 16.69 -34.44
C LEU A 145 -58.52 17.25 -35.86
N LYS A 146 -57.43 17.02 -36.61
CA LYS A 146 -57.34 17.40 -38.02
C LYS A 146 -58.44 16.71 -38.84
N ALA A 147 -58.63 15.40 -38.67
CA ALA A 147 -59.67 14.66 -39.38
C ALA A 147 -61.08 15.23 -39.13
N LEU A 148 -61.41 15.54 -37.87
CA LEU A 148 -62.69 16.16 -37.49
C LEU A 148 -62.87 17.54 -38.14
N GLN A 149 -61.83 18.37 -38.15
CA GLN A 149 -61.88 19.68 -38.83
C GLN A 149 -62.12 19.54 -40.33
N TYR A 150 -61.48 18.58 -41.01
CA TYR A 150 -61.72 18.32 -42.43
C TYR A 150 -63.18 17.94 -42.69
N THR A 151 -63.77 17.05 -41.88
CA THR A 151 -65.18 16.67 -42.02
C THR A 151 -66.16 17.82 -41.77
N GLN A 152 -65.87 18.71 -40.82
CA GLN A 152 -66.73 19.87 -40.55
C GLN A 152 -66.65 20.93 -41.66
N ARG A 153 -65.51 21.05 -42.33
CA ARG A 153 -65.30 22.04 -43.40
C ARG A 153 -65.85 21.60 -44.76
N ASN A 154 -66.13 20.31 -44.95
CA ASN A 154 -66.60 19.74 -46.22
C ASN A 154 -67.72 18.69 -46.02
N PRO A 155 -68.89 19.08 -45.51
CA PRO A 155 -69.94 18.13 -45.11
C PRO A 155 -70.60 17.36 -46.27
N ASN A 156 -70.43 17.81 -47.52
CA ASN A 156 -71.13 17.28 -48.70
C ASN A 156 -70.27 16.39 -49.62
N SER A 157 -69.05 15.97 -49.25
CA SER A 157 -68.20 15.17 -50.16
C SER A 157 -68.53 13.66 -50.20
N ASN A 158 -69.58 13.21 -49.51
CA ASN A 158 -70.01 11.80 -49.45
C ASN A 158 -71.47 11.60 -49.90
N HIS A 159 -71.87 12.25 -50.99
CA HIS A 159 -73.07 11.91 -51.76
C HIS A 159 -72.71 11.69 -53.22
#